data_AF-A0A9W9N993-F1
#
_entry.id   AF-A0A9W9N993-F1
#
_cell.length_a   1.000
_cell.length_b   1.000
_cell.length_c   1.000
_cell.angle_alpha   90.00
_cell.angle_beta   90.00
_cell.angle_gamma   90.00
#
_symmetry.space_group_name_H-M   'P 1'
#
loop_
_entity.id
_entity.type
_entity.pdbx_description
1 polymer ?
#
loop_
_entity_poly.entity_id
_entity_poly.type
_entity_poly.pdbx_seq_one_letter_code
_entity_poly.pdbx_strand_id
1 'polypeptide(L)'
;MMVDPFEVRMRFTTQLQHLSASVTSSQKAAHYALRYRDLDEDLHSCILEQLERNNMNNRANIMSFIEHFCEMATKEDHLPYVRMMQRDIIRVVDAVVPPDGTGAANVKHVRRVLSSLQSKEILSAESVTEIDAALKDREPHSAHLDFEQEEAPEGSARSKTGTPRNPKAQGMRVDKRQIEQRIEEDRERNKRLRESMWTVSGDDADEFAKLWDEVSDIGEDDFINAKEEATERERMAETVQDVRV
;
A
#
# COMPACT_ATOMS: atom_id res chain seq x y z
N MET A 1 -4.13 -25.26 -27.09
CA MET A 1 -5.32 -25.73 -26.35
C MET A 1 -6.18 -24.49 -26.14
N MET A 2 -7.37 -24.42 -26.74
CA MET A 2 -8.25 -23.26 -26.61
C MET A 2 -8.86 -23.31 -25.21
N VAL A 3 -8.42 -22.42 -24.33
CA VAL A 3 -8.96 -22.31 -22.97
C VAL A 3 -10.27 -21.53 -23.06
N ASP A 4 -11.28 -21.97 -22.34
CA ASP A 4 -12.59 -21.32 -22.30
C ASP A 4 -12.50 -19.91 -21.68
N PRO A 5 -12.90 -18.85 -22.38
CA PRO A 5 -12.87 -17.48 -21.84
C PRO A 5 -13.60 -17.33 -20.51
N PHE A 6 -14.71 -18.05 -20.30
CA PHE A 6 -15.44 -18.00 -19.02
C PHE A 6 -14.61 -18.57 -17.86
N GLU A 7 -13.90 -19.67 -18.09
CA GLU A 7 -12.97 -20.23 -17.10
C GLU A 7 -11.84 -19.26 -16.78
N VAL A 8 -11.27 -18.59 -17.80
CA VAL A 8 -10.21 -17.60 -17.60
C VAL A 8 -10.72 -16.45 -16.71
N ARG A 9 -11.90 -15.93 -17.05
CA ARG A 9 -12.58 -14.87 -16.31
C ARG A 9 -12.81 -15.24 -14.85
N MET A 10 -13.38 -16.42 -14.60
CA MET A 10 -13.70 -16.90 -13.26
C MET A 10 -12.44 -17.03 -12.42
N ARG A 11 -11.38 -17.64 -12.96
CA ARG A 11 -10.10 -17.81 -12.26
C ARG A 11 -9.40 -16.48 -11.99
N PHE A 12 -9.46 -15.53 -12.92
CA PHE A 12 -8.86 -14.21 -12.72
C PHE A 12 -9.63 -13.41 -11.66
N THR A 13 -10.96 -13.45 -11.72
CA THR A 13 -11.85 -12.84 -10.71
C THR A 13 -11.51 -13.34 -9.30
N THR A 14 -11.38 -14.65 -9.11
CA THR A 14 -10.99 -15.23 -7.81
C THR A 14 -9.61 -14.76 -7.34
N GLN A 15 -8.65 -14.61 -8.25
CA GLN A 15 -7.33 -14.06 -7.90
C GLN A 15 -7.43 -12.61 -7.42
N LEU A 16 -8.20 -11.77 -8.12
CA LEU A 16 -8.43 -10.36 -7.76
C LEU A 16 -9.18 -10.19 -6.43
N GLN A 17 -10.10 -11.09 -6.09
CA GLN A 17 -10.84 -11.09 -4.81
C GLN A 17 -9.97 -11.42 -3.60
N HIS A 18 -8.87 -12.14 -3.82
CA HIS A 18 -7.96 -12.59 -2.77
C HIS A 18 -6.58 -11.94 -2.88
N LEU A 19 -6.49 -10.78 -3.55
CA LEU A 19 -5.29 -9.99 -3.57
C LEU A 19 -4.96 -9.51 -2.15
N SER A 20 -3.69 -9.65 -1.78
CA SER A 20 -3.15 -9.14 -0.53
C SER A 20 -2.08 -8.08 -0.80
N ALA A 21 -1.55 -7.48 0.26
CA ALA A 21 -0.38 -6.60 0.18
C ALA A 21 0.88 -7.28 -0.38
N SER A 22 0.89 -8.61 -0.55
CA SER A 22 2.05 -9.37 -1.03
C SER A 22 2.33 -9.13 -2.52
N VAL A 23 3.60 -8.89 -2.83
CA VAL A 23 4.10 -8.81 -4.22
C VAL A 23 3.84 -10.11 -4.98
N THR A 24 3.99 -11.27 -4.33
CA THR A 24 3.78 -12.57 -4.98
C THR A 24 2.32 -12.79 -5.41
N SER A 25 1.37 -12.23 -4.65
CA SER A 25 -0.05 -12.27 -4.98
C SER A 25 -0.32 -11.46 -6.24
N SER A 26 0.26 -10.25 -6.31
CA SER A 26 0.16 -9.36 -7.48
C SER A 26 0.85 -9.94 -8.72
N GLN A 27 2.07 -10.47 -8.57
CA GLN A 27 2.83 -11.12 -9.65
C GLN A 27 2.06 -12.29 -10.26
N LYS A 28 1.48 -13.15 -9.42
CA LYS A 28 0.71 -14.31 -9.89
C LYS A 28 -0.50 -13.88 -10.74
N ALA A 29 -1.25 -12.88 -10.28
CA ALA A 29 -2.38 -12.34 -11.02
C ALA A 29 -1.93 -11.68 -12.33
N ALA A 30 -0.81 -10.94 -12.33
CA ALA A 30 -0.28 -10.26 -13.51
C ALA A 30 0.18 -11.25 -14.57
N HIS A 31 0.98 -12.26 -14.18
CA HIS A 31 1.37 -13.34 -15.07
C HIS A 31 0.16 -14.10 -15.64
N TYR A 32 -0.89 -14.27 -14.85
CA TYR A 32 -2.12 -14.89 -15.33
C TYR A 32 -2.77 -14.06 -16.43
N ALA A 33 -2.92 -12.75 -16.23
CA ALA A 33 -3.52 -11.87 -17.23
C ALA A 33 -2.67 -11.75 -18.51
N LEU A 34 -1.34 -11.71 -18.39
CA LEU A 34 -0.42 -11.66 -19.54
C LEU A 34 -0.40 -12.97 -20.33
N ARG A 35 -0.51 -14.10 -19.64
CA ARG A 35 -0.64 -15.42 -20.29
C ARG A 35 -1.87 -15.51 -21.19
N TYR A 36 -2.95 -14.83 -20.84
CA TYR A 36 -4.22 -14.81 -21.60
C TYR A 36 -4.52 -13.43 -22.19
N ARG A 37 -3.47 -12.73 -22.66
CA ARG A 37 -3.57 -11.38 -23.25
C ARG A 37 -4.48 -11.26 -24.48
N ASP A 38 -4.84 -12.37 -25.12
CA ASP A 38 -5.84 -12.38 -26.20
C ASP A 38 -7.27 -12.07 -25.70
N LEU A 39 -7.48 -12.10 -24.38
CA LEU A 39 -8.73 -11.77 -23.68
C LEU A 39 -8.60 -10.49 -22.85
N ASP A 40 -7.69 -9.59 -23.23
CA ASP A 40 -7.34 -8.38 -22.49
C ASP A 40 -8.54 -7.49 -22.12
N GLU A 41 -9.50 -7.30 -23.03
CA GLU A 41 -10.70 -6.49 -22.76
C GLU A 41 -11.60 -7.09 -21.65
N ASP A 42 -11.79 -8.41 -21.65
CA ASP A 42 -12.61 -9.09 -20.62
C ASP A 42 -11.88 -9.12 -19.27
N LEU A 43 -10.56 -9.36 -19.29
CA LEU A 43 -9.74 -9.34 -18.08
C LEU A 43 -9.63 -7.93 -17.50
N HIS A 44 -9.49 -6.89 -18.32
CA HIS A 44 -9.57 -5.51 -17.86
C HIS A 44 -10.94 -5.20 -17.23
N SER A 45 -12.03 -5.68 -17.84
CA SER A 45 -13.38 -5.57 -17.27
C SER A 45 -13.49 -6.26 -15.91
N CYS A 46 -12.83 -7.40 -15.70
CA CYS A 46 -12.76 -8.06 -14.40
C CYS A 46 -12.10 -7.17 -13.33
N ILE A 47 -11.02 -6.45 -13.68
CA ILE A 47 -10.33 -5.55 -12.75
C ILE A 47 -11.29 -4.47 -12.26
N LEU A 48 -11.99 -3.80 -13.19
CA LEU A 48 -12.95 -2.75 -12.87
C LEU A 48 -14.14 -3.29 -12.05
N GLU A 49 -14.67 -4.46 -12.41
CA GLU A 49 -15.74 -5.09 -11.64
C GLU A 49 -15.31 -5.43 -10.21
N GLN A 50 -14.10 -5.96 -10.03
CA GLN A 50 -13.60 -6.28 -8.69
C GLN A 50 -13.28 -5.03 -7.87
N LEU A 51 -12.86 -3.93 -8.50
CA LEU A 51 -12.75 -2.63 -7.82
C LEU A 51 -14.10 -2.16 -7.27
N GLU A 52 -15.21 -2.40 -7.97
CA GLU A 52 -16.54 -1.94 -7.54
C GLU A 52 -17.20 -2.88 -6.52
N ARG A 53 -16.88 -4.18 -6.53
CA ARG A 53 -17.55 -5.21 -5.71
C ARG A 53 -16.85 -5.60 -4.42
N ASN A 54 -15.59 -5.23 -4.24
CA ASN A 54 -14.82 -5.62 -3.05
C ASN A 54 -14.77 -4.53 -1.97
N ASN A 55 -14.27 -4.88 -0.78
CA ASN A 55 -14.08 -3.94 0.31
C ASN A 55 -12.91 -2.96 0.06
N MET A 56 -12.87 -1.85 0.81
CA MET A 56 -11.86 -0.79 0.63
C MET A 56 -10.41 -1.25 0.74
N ASN A 57 -10.14 -2.33 1.47
CA ASN A 57 -8.79 -2.85 1.61
C ASN A 57 -8.36 -3.63 0.37
N ASN A 58 -9.21 -4.53 -0.13
CA ASN A 58 -8.93 -5.25 -1.36
C ASN A 58 -8.88 -4.30 -2.58
N ARG A 59 -9.68 -3.22 -2.60
CA ARG A 59 -9.56 -2.16 -3.61
C ARG A 59 -8.16 -1.51 -3.61
N ALA A 60 -7.60 -1.24 -2.42
CA ALA A 60 -6.23 -0.74 -2.31
C ALA A 60 -5.18 -1.78 -2.76
N ASN A 61 -5.43 -3.08 -2.53
CA ASN A 61 -4.58 -4.15 -3.06
C ASN A 61 -4.66 -4.24 -4.60
N ILE A 62 -5.87 -4.10 -5.18
CA ILE A 62 -6.05 -4.05 -6.64
C ILE A 62 -5.32 -2.83 -7.22
N MET A 63 -5.36 -1.66 -6.57
CA MET A 63 -4.59 -0.48 -7.01
C MET A 63 -3.07 -0.77 -7.07
N SER A 64 -2.51 -1.41 -6.04
CA SER A 64 -1.09 -1.83 -6.04
C SER A 64 -0.80 -2.87 -7.13
N PHE A 65 -1.73 -3.81 -7.35
CA PHE A 65 -1.63 -4.78 -8.42
C PHE A 65 -1.60 -4.10 -9.79
N ILE A 66 -2.44 -3.09 -10.04
CA ILE A 66 -2.49 -2.34 -11.30
C ILE A 66 -1.14 -1.71 -11.62
N GLU A 67 -0.47 -1.12 -10.63
CA GLU A 67 0.88 -0.56 -10.78
C GLU A 67 1.87 -1.61 -11.29
N HIS A 68 1.90 -2.75 -10.61
CA HIS A 68 2.78 -3.85 -10.95
C HIS A 68 2.44 -4.46 -12.31
N PHE A 69 1.15 -4.61 -12.59
CA PHE A 69 0.64 -5.19 -13.83
C PHE A 69 0.97 -4.33 -15.05
N CYS A 70 0.81 -3.01 -14.95
CA CYS A 70 1.18 -2.10 -16.04
C CYS A 70 2.69 -2.12 -16.31
N GLU A 71 3.51 -2.19 -15.26
CA GLU A 71 4.96 -2.34 -15.41
C GLU A 71 5.32 -3.63 -16.15
N MET A 72 4.71 -4.76 -15.78
CA MET A 72 4.94 -6.05 -16.44
C MET A 72 4.42 -6.05 -17.89
N ALA A 73 3.23 -5.51 -18.14
CA ALA A 73 2.66 -5.41 -19.48
C ALA A 73 3.52 -4.53 -20.40
N THR A 74 4.14 -3.48 -19.87
CA THR A 74 5.10 -2.64 -20.60
C THR A 74 6.37 -3.44 -20.94
N LYS A 75 6.91 -4.22 -20.00
CA LYS A 75 8.08 -5.07 -20.24
C LYS A 75 7.82 -6.20 -21.26
N GLU A 76 6.59 -6.71 -21.32
CA GLU A 76 6.17 -7.73 -22.29
C GLU A 76 5.62 -7.15 -23.61
N ASP A 77 5.74 -5.83 -23.82
CA ASP A 77 5.27 -5.11 -25.02
C ASP A 77 3.78 -5.33 -25.35
N HIS A 78 2.95 -5.48 -24.32
CA HIS A 78 1.49 -5.57 -24.45
C HIS A 78 0.83 -4.29 -23.95
N LEU A 79 0.95 -3.24 -24.77
CA LEU A 79 0.42 -1.90 -24.49
C LEU A 79 -1.12 -1.76 -24.39
N PRO A 80 -1.98 -2.65 -24.93
CA PRO A 80 -3.43 -2.54 -24.75
C PRO A 80 -3.87 -2.44 -23.28
N TYR A 81 -3.31 -3.27 -22.38
CA TYR A 81 -3.58 -3.17 -20.94
C TYR A 81 -3.21 -1.80 -20.38
N VAL A 82 -2.06 -1.26 -20.76
CA VAL A 82 -1.58 0.04 -20.29
C VAL A 82 -2.53 1.16 -20.75
N ARG A 83 -2.94 1.15 -22.02
CA ARG A 83 -3.85 2.16 -22.59
C ARG A 83 -5.24 2.11 -21.96
N MET A 84 -5.80 0.92 -21.77
CA MET A 84 -7.09 0.75 -21.09
C MET A 84 -7.03 1.24 -19.64
N MET A 85 -5.91 0.98 -18.95
CA MET A 85 -5.71 1.45 -17.58
C MET A 85 -5.54 2.97 -17.50
N GLN A 86 -4.76 3.58 -18.40
CA GLN A 86 -4.62 5.04 -18.51
C GLN A 86 -5.98 5.72 -18.73
N ARG A 87 -6.82 5.18 -19.62
CA ARG A 87 -8.17 5.69 -19.88
C ARG A 87 -9.05 5.63 -18.63
N ASP A 88 -8.98 4.54 -17.88
CA ASP A 88 -9.90 4.26 -16.77
C ASP A 88 -9.32 4.63 -15.39
N ILE A 89 -8.15 5.27 -15.33
CA ILE A 89 -7.44 5.53 -14.06
C ILE A 89 -8.28 6.36 -13.07
N ILE A 90 -9.08 7.31 -13.57
CA ILE A 90 -9.97 8.13 -12.73
C ILE A 90 -11.05 7.23 -12.10
N ARG A 91 -11.62 6.29 -12.88
CA ARG A 91 -12.59 5.31 -12.36
C ARG A 91 -11.96 4.39 -11.31
N VAL A 92 -10.71 3.98 -11.51
CA VAL A 92 -9.95 3.19 -10.53
C VAL A 92 -9.77 3.99 -9.24
N VAL A 93 -9.33 5.25 -9.33
CA VAL A 93 -9.12 6.13 -8.18
C VAL A 93 -10.43 6.38 -7.43
N ASP A 94 -11.52 6.68 -8.14
CA ASP A 94 -12.84 6.89 -7.55
C ASP A 94 -13.40 5.62 -6.89
N ALA A 95 -13.04 4.43 -7.38
CA ALA A 95 -13.42 3.18 -6.73
C ALA A 95 -12.66 2.96 -5.41
N VAL A 96 -11.39 3.37 -5.33
CA VAL A 96 -10.52 3.14 -4.15
C VAL A 96 -10.65 4.26 -3.11
N VAL A 97 -10.88 5.49 -3.56
CA VAL A 97 -11.09 6.70 -2.75
C VAL A 97 -12.32 7.43 -3.27
N PRO A 98 -13.53 6.95 -2.97
CA PRO A 98 -14.74 7.59 -3.49
C PRO A 98 -14.92 9.00 -2.91
N PRO A 99 -15.62 9.90 -3.61
CA PRO A 99 -15.82 11.28 -3.20
C PRO A 99 -16.67 11.43 -1.93
N ASP A 100 -17.33 10.35 -1.48
CA ASP A 100 -18.08 10.31 -0.22
C ASP A 100 -17.19 10.17 1.03
N GLY A 101 -15.86 10.07 0.85
CA GLY A 101 -14.88 9.96 1.94
C GLY A 101 -14.72 8.55 2.51
N THR A 102 -15.48 7.55 2.05
CA THR A 102 -15.39 6.15 2.56
C THR A 102 -14.02 5.51 2.35
N GLY A 103 -13.25 6.00 1.38
CA GLY A 103 -11.88 5.57 1.09
C GLY A 103 -10.79 6.52 1.58
N ALA A 104 -11.09 7.49 2.46
CA ALA A 104 -10.12 8.49 2.91
C ALA A 104 -8.82 7.90 3.49
N ALA A 105 -8.90 6.75 4.16
CA ALA A 105 -7.73 6.03 4.68
C ALA A 105 -6.76 5.53 3.57
N ASN A 106 -7.22 5.42 2.32
CA ASN A 106 -6.42 5.00 1.17
C ASN A 106 -5.71 6.16 0.47
N VAL A 107 -6.00 7.43 0.77
CA VAL A 107 -5.50 8.60 0.01
C VAL A 107 -3.98 8.60 -0.11
N LYS A 108 -3.27 8.43 1.02
CA LYS A 108 -1.79 8.40 1.04
C LYS A 108 -1.23 7.25 0.19
N HIS A 109 -1.90 6.09 0.23
CA HIS A 109 -1.51 4.92 -0.57
C HIS A 109 -1.71 5.16 -2.06
N VAL A 110 -2.88 5.69 -2.46
CA VAL A 110 -3.19 6.00 -3.85
C VAL A 110 -2.21 7.03 -4.43
N ARG A 111 -1.90 8.10 -3.69
CA ARG A 111 -0.89 9.10 -4.11
C ARG A 111 0.45 8.46 -4.41
N ARG A 112 0.92 7.59 -3.52
CA ARG A 112 2.19 6.87 -3.71
C ARG A 112 2.15 6.02 -4.98
N VAL A 113 1.07 5.27 -5.22
CA VAL A 113 0.93 4.44 -6.42
C VAL A 113 0.92 5.32 -7.68
N LEU A 114 0.21 6.45 -7.67
CA LEU A 114 0.19 7.39 -8.81
C LEU A 114 1.58 7.98 -9.08
N SER A 115 2.33 8.38 -8.06
CA SER A 115 3.73 8.82 -8.21
C SER A 115 4.61 7.72 -8.79
N SER A 116 4.39 6.45 -8.41
CA SER A 116 5.14 5.34 -8.98
C SER A 116 4.74 5.03 -10.42
N LEU A 117 3.47 5.20 -10.80
CA LEU A 117 3.03 5.08 -12.19
C LEU A 117 3.63 6.20 -13.06
N GLN A 118 3.76 7.40 -12.50
CA GLN A 118 4.44 8.52 -13.16
C GLN A 118 5.93 8.28 -13.37
N SER A 119 6.65 7.82 -12.33
CA SER A 119 8.09 7.57 -12.43
C SER A 119 8.45 6.44 -13.41
N LYS A 120 7.49 5.53 -13.65
CA LYS A 120 7.59 4.46 -14.66
C LYS A 120 7.07 4.88 -16.04
N GLU A 121 6.74 6.16 -16.24
CA GLU A 121 6.21 6.73 -17.49
C GLU A 121 4.89 6.10 -17.97
N ILE A 122 4.15 5.45 -17.07
CA ILE A 122 2.84 4.86 -17.36
C ILE A 122 1.76 5.95 -17.31
N LEU A 123 1.89 6.96 -16.46
CA LEU A 123 1.00 8.13 -16.42
C LEU A 123 1.79 9.40 -16.68
N SER A 124 1.17 10.38 -17.33
CA SER A 124 1.77 11.70 -17.51
C SER A 124 1.78 12.47 -16.19
N ALA A 125 2.75 13.38 -16.05
CA ALA A 125 2.84 14.28 -14.89
C ALA A 125 1.59 15.15 -14.74
N GLU A 126 1.01 15.59 -15.86
CA GLU A 126 -0.22 16.40 -15.89
C GLU A 126 -1.40 15.62 -15.32
N SER A 127 -1.63 14.39 -15.79
CA SER A 127 -2.72 13.54 -15.30
C SER A 127 -2.59 13.24 -13.81
N VAL A 128 -1.37 12.97 -13.32
CA VAL A 128 -1.16 12.72 -11.88
C VAL A 128 -1.41 13.98 -11.05
N THR A 129 -1.03 15.16 -11.55
CA THR A 129 -1.27 16.44 -10.86
C THR A 129 -2.77 16.75 -10.77
N GLU A 130 -3.53 16.51 -11.84
CA GLU A 130 -4.98 16.69 -11.86
C GLU A 130 -5.70 15.75 -10.87
N ILE A 131 -5.32 14.47 -10.88
CA ILE A 131 -5.87 13.48 -9.94
C ILE A 131 -5.51 13.84 -8.49
N ASP A 132 -4.26 14.25 -8.22
CA ASP A 132 -3.84 14.63 -6.87
C ASP A 132 -4.61 15.85 -6.35
N ALA A 133 -4.87 16.84 -7.21
CA ALA A 133 -5.70 17.98 -6.87
C ALA A 133 -7.11 17.54 -6.45
N ALA A 134 -7.73 16.60 -7.18
CA ALA A 134 -9.04 16.05 -6.85
C ALA A 134 -9.05 15.20 -5.55
N LEU A 135 -7.90 14.66 -5.14
CA LEU A 135 -7.76 13.90 -3.90
C LEU A 135 -7.64 14.77 -2.65
N LYS A 136 -7.24 16.04 -2.78
CA LYS A 136 -7.11 16.96 -1.63
C LYS A 136 -8.42 17.16 -0.88
N ASP A 137 -9.53 17.22 -1.61
CA ASP A 137 -10.87 17.36 -1.03
C ASP A 137 -11.36 16.08 -0.33
N ARG A 138 -10.67 14.94 -0.53
CA ARG A 138 -11.04 13.61 -0.02
C ARG A 138 -10.16 13.16 1.15
N GLU A 139 -9.24 14.00 1.62
CA GLU A 139 -8.41 13.70 2.77
C GLU A 139 -9.26 13.49 4.02
N PRO A 140 -8.88 12.55 4.90
CA PRO A 140 -9.58 12.38 6.16
C PRO A 140 -9.46 13.70 6.94
N HIS A 141 -10.58 14.41 7.09
CA HIS A 141 -10.65 15.50 8.05
C HIS A 141 -10.28 14.93 9.42
N SER A 142 -9.11 15.30 9.92
CA SER A 142 -8.55 14.89 11.22
C SER A 142 -9.50 15.19 12.40
N ALA A 143 -10.48 16.07 12.18
CA ALA A 143 -11.52 16.43 13.14
C ALA A 143 -12.52 15.30 13.48
N HIS A 144 -12.61 14.21 12.72
CA HIS A 144 -13.58 13.14 12.97
C HIS A 144 -13.02 11.93 13.75
N LEU A 145 -11.74 11.95 14.13
CA LEU A 145 -11.13 10.90 14.97
C LEU A 145 -11.29 11.16 16.48
N ASP A 146 -11.89 12.30 16.87
CA ASP A 146 -12.01 12.74 18.26
C ASP A 146 -13.42 12.50 18.85
N PHE A 147 -14.31 11.79 18.15
CA PHE A 147 -15.64 11.47 18.65
C PHE A 147 -15.81 9.97 18.87
N GLU A 148 -16.19 9.63 20.10
CA GLU A 148 -16.59 8.32 20.66
C GLU A 148 -15.51 7.52 21.43
N GLN A 149 -14.69 8.20 22.24
CA GLN A 149 -14.25 7.62 23.52
C GLN A 149 -14.92 8.34 24.69
N GLU A 150 -16.26 8.23 24.78
CA GLU A 150 -16.91 8.38 26.08
C GLU A 150 -16.62 7.12 26.88
N GLU A 151 -15.61 7.20 27.75
CA GLU A 151 -15.45 6.27 28.86
C GLU A 151 -16.76 6.27 29.67
N ALA A 152 -17.46 5.13 29.67
CA ALA A 152 -18.58 4.93 30.57
C ALA A 152 -18.05 4.90 32.01
N PRO A 153 -18.52 5.76 32.92
CA PRO A 153 -18.16 5.63 34.33
C PRO A 153 -18.86 4.41 34.91
N GLU A 154 -18.08 3.48 35.44
CA GLU A 154 -18.59 2.39 36.26
C GLU A 154 -19.29 2.94 37.51
N GLY A 155 -20.56 2.56 37.67
CA GLY A 155 -21.26 2.59 38.95
C GLY A 155 -22.43 3.55 39.01
N SER A 156 -23.66 3.05 38.81
CA SER A 156 -24.79 3.25 39.73
C SER A 156 -26.05 2.54 39.23
N ALA A 157 -26.93 2.22 40.17
CA ALA A 157 -27.99 1.25 40.10
C ALA A 157 -29.25 1.67 39.31
N ARG A 158 -29.96 0.63 38.82
CA ARG A 158 -31.39 0.52 38.45
C ARG A 158 -32.23 1.81 38.44
N SER A 159 -32.83 2.10 37.28
CA SER A 159 -34.26 2.47 37.21
C SER A 159 -34.84 2.20 35.82
N LYS A 160 -36.03 1.60 35.81
CA LYS A 160 -36.87 1.35 34.64
C LYS A 160 -37.51 2.67 34.21
N THR A 161 -37.60 2.92 32.89
CA THR A 161 -38.77 3.40 32.12
C THR A 161 -38.33 4.26 30.93
N GLY A 162 -38.85 3.94 29.73
CA GLY A 162 -39.18 4.97 28.74
C GLY A 162 -38.36 5.02 27.44
N THR A 163 -39.07 4.73 26.34
CA THR A 163 -38.83 5.12 24.93
C THR A 163 -38.05 4.12 24.05
N PRO A 164 -38.67 3.60 22.96
CA PRO A 164 -37.95 2.77 21.98
C PRO A 164 -37.00 3.67 21.19
N ARG A 165 -35.69 3.54 21.47
CA ARG A 165 -34.64 4.22 20.70
C ARG A 165 -34.57 3.58 19.32
N ASN A 166 -34.81 4.41 18.31
CA ASN A 166 -34.76 4.16 16.88
C ASN A 166 -33.58 3.23 16.47
N PRO A 167 -33.80 2.08 15.79
CA PRO A 167 -32.72 1.13 15.47
C PRO A 167 -31.82 1.56 14.30
N LYS A 168 -31.86 2.82 13.86
CA LYS A 168 -31.22 3.29 12.62
C LYS A 168 -29.84 3.92 12.78
N ALA A 169 -29.14 3.65 13.89
CA ALA A 169 -27.75 4.05 14.09
C ALA A 169 -26.84 2.88 14.47
N GLN A 170 -27.18 1.66 14.05
CA GLN A 170 -26.17 0.62 13.92
C GLN A 170 -25.39 0.90 12.63
N GLY A 171 -24.49 1.90 12.70
CA GLY A 171 -23.35 1.92 11.80
C GLY A 171 -22.74 0.52 11.86
N MET A 172 -22.68 -0.14 10.72
CA MET A 172 -22.20 -1.51 10.59
C MET A 172 -20.79 -1.56 11.18
N ARG A 173 -20.67 -1.98 12.44
CA ARG A 173 -19.36 -2.14 13.10
C ARG A 173 -18.61 -3.13 12.23
N VAL A 174 -17.56 -2.63 11.56
CA VAL A 174 -16.71 -3.43 10.67
C VAL A 174 -16.25 -4.64 11.48
N ASP A 175 -16.35 -5.83 10.88
CA ASP A 175 -16.05 -7.07 11.57
C ASP A 175 -14.62 -7.03 12.13
N LYS A 176 -14.44 -7.45 13.38
CA LYS A 176 -13.13 -7.36 14.07
C LYS A 176 -12.03 -8.03 13.25
N ARG A 177 -12.35 -9.15 12.61
CA ARG A 177 -11.42 -9.88 11.73
C ARG A 177 -11.00 -9.06 10.51
N GLN A 178 -11.91 -8.27 9.93
CA GLN A 178 -11.59 -7.39 8.79
C GLN A 178 -10.66 -6.25 9.22
N ILE A 179 -10.86 -5.71 10.43
CA ILE A 179 -9.98 -4.68 11.00
C ILE A 179 -8.58 -5.26 11.26
N GLU A 180 -8.50 -6.41 11.93
CA GLU A 180 -7.22 -7.10 12.20
C GLU A 180 -6.48 -7.44 10.90
N GLN A 181 -7.20 -7.96 9.90
CA GLN A 181 -6.61 -8.22 8.58
C GLN A 181 -6.05 -6.94 7.95
N ARG A 182 -6.79 -5.83 8.02
CA ARG A 182 -6.32 -4.56 7.45
C ARG A 182 -5.09 -4.03 8.17
N ILE A 183 -5.05 -4.13 9.50
CA ILE A 183 -3.88 -3.75 10.30
C ILE A 183 -2.66 -4.57 9.88
N GLU A 184 -2.80 -5.89 9.74
CA GLU A 184 -1.70 -6.76 9.34
C GLU A 184 -1.22 -6.46 7.91
N GLU A 185 -2.15 -6.19 6.99
CA GLU A 185 -1.79 -5.81 5.62
C GLU A 185 -1.08 -4.45 5.55
N ASP A 186 -1.52 -3.46 6.33
CA ASP A 186 -0.84 -2.16 6.42
C ASP A 186 0.52 -2.27 7.11
N ARG A 187 0.67 -3.17 8.09
CA ARG A 187 1.96 -3.52 8.68
C ARG A 187 2.90 -4.10 7.63
N GLU A 188 2.42 -5.05 6.84
CA GLU A 188 3.18 -5.66 5.75
C GLU A 188 3.56 -4.65 4.66
N ARG A 189 2.67 -3.71 4.30
CA ARG A 189 2.99 -2.61 3.36
C ARG A 189 4.10 -1.71 3.90
N ASN A 190 4.01 -1.31 5.17
CA ASN A 190 5.03 -0.46 5.81
C ASN A 190 6.37 -1.16 6.00
N LYS A 191 6.34 -2.47 6.31
CA LYS A 191 7.53 -3.30 6.39
C LYS A 191 8.28 -3.29 5.05
N ARG A 192 7.58 -3.61 3.94
CA ARG A 192 8.17 -3.59 2.59
C ARG A 192 8.74 -2.23 2.18
N LEU A 193 8.06 -1.15 2.57
CA LEU A 193 8.53 0.22 2.35
C LEU A 193 9.92 0.47 2.95
N ARG A 194 10.17 -0.09 4.14
CA ARG A 194 11.43 0.08 4.85
C ARG A 194 12.51 -0.89 4.35
N GLU A 195 12.12 -2.06 3.82
CA GLU A 195 13.04 -3.06 3.28
C GLU A 195 13.90 -2.54 2.11
N SER A 196 13.40 -1.61 1.29
CA SER A 196 14.17 -1.02 0.18
C SER A 196 14.82 0.32 0.53
N MET A 197 14.62 0.84 1.74
CA MET A 197 15.08 2.20 2.11
C MET A 197 16.61 2.29 2.23
N TRP A 198 17.26 1.18 2.61
CA TRP A 198 18.71 1.09 2.78
C TRP A 198 19.43 0.59 1.51
N THR A 199 18.72 0.29 0.43
CA THR A 199 19.34 -0.16 -0.82
C THR A 199 20.07 1.00 -1.48
N VAL A 200 21.35 0.79 -1.78
CA VAL A 200 22.20 1.75 -2.50
C VAL A 200 22.36 1.27 -3.95
N SER A 201 22.32 2.19 -4.91
CA SER A 201 22.69 1.90 -6.30
C SER A 201 24.18 1.50 -6.32
N GLY A 202 24.53 0.41 -7.00
CA GLY A 202 25.91 -0.12 -7.00
C GLY A 202 26.95 0.73 -7.76
N ASP A 203 26.74 2.03 -7.85
CA ASP A 203 27.72 3.00 -8.35
C ASP A 203 28.30 3.77 -7.16
N ASP A 204 29.57 3.51 -6.86
CA ASP A 204 30.30 4.09 -5.72
C ASP A 204 30.28 5.63 -5.73
N ALA A 205 30.20 6.26 -6.90
CA ALA A 205 30.17 7.73 -7.02
C ALA A 205 28.82 8.30 -6.57
N ASP A 206 27.73 7.65 -6.97
CA ASP A 206 26.37 8.03 -6.57
C ASP A 206 26.14 7.74 -5.07
N GLU A 207 26.69 6.65 -4.56
CA GLU A 207 26.69 6.34 -3.12
C GLU A 207 27.38 7.44 -2.32
N PHE A 208 28.60 7.82 -2.71
CA PHE A 208 29.36 8.87 -2.02
C PHE A 208 28.62 10.20 -2.04
N ALA A 209 28.09 10.62 -3.20
CA ALA A 209 27.36 11.88 -3.31
C ALA A 209 26.13 11.91 -2.40
N LYS A 210 25.37 10.81 -2.36
CA LYS A 210 24.21 10.68 -1.48
C LYS A 210 24.61 10.73 0.00
N LEU A 211 25.64 9.99 0.40
CA LEU A 211 26.15 10.02 1.76
C LEU A 211 26.63 11.41 2.16
N TRP A 212 27.27 12.14 1.24
CA TRP A 212 27.74 13.50 1.48
C TRP A 212 26.59 14.48 1.68
N ASP A 213 25.51 14.35 0.92
CA ASP A 213 24.33 15.21 1.03
C ASP A 213 23.47 14.87 2.27
N GLU A 214 23.43 13.60 2.67
CA GLU A 214 22.64 13.10 3.80
C GLU A 214 23.41 13.08 5.13
N VAL A 215 24.71 13.40 5.13
CA VAL A 215 25.52 13.39 6.35
C VAL A 215 24.96 14.38 7.38
N SER A 216 24.65 13.88 8.57
CA SER A 216 24.26 14.75 9.69
C SER A 216 25.47 15.39 10.34
N ASP A 217 25.27 16.53 10.99
CA ASP A 217 26.26 17.08 11.89
C ASP A 217 26.58 16.09 13.02
N ILE A 218 27.81 16.16 13.52
CA ILE A 218 28.27 15.30 14.62
C ILE A 218 27.46 15.58 15.90
N GLY A 219 26.87 14.53 16.46
CA GLY A 219 26.03 14.56 17.64
C GLY A 219 26.68 13.93 18.87
N GLU A 220 25.97 13.97 20.00
CA GLU A 220 26.39 13.33 21.25
C GLU A 220 26.53 11.80 21.10
N ASP A 221 25.59 11.18 20.37
CA ASP A 221 25.59 9.74 20.10
C ASP A 221 26.86 9.29 19.34
N ASP A 222 27.43 10.13 18.47
CA ASP A 222 28.67 9.81 17.77
C ASP A 222 29.87 9.73 18.73
N PHE A 223 29.93 10.63 19.73
CA PHE A 223 30.97 10.57 20.76
C PHE A 223 30.80 9.36 21.67
N ILE A 224 29.56 8.99 21.99
CA ILE A 224 29.25 7.78 22.76
C ILE A 224 29.72 6.55 21.98
N ASN A 225 29.29 6.42 20.71
CA ASN A 225 29.68 5.31 19.83
C ASN A 225 31.21 5.21 19.69
N ALA A 226 31.89 6.33 19.45
CA ALA A 226 33.35 6.35 19.32
C ALA A 226 34.07 5.90 20.61
N LYS A 227 33.55 6.29 21.78
CA LYS A 227 34.11 5.88 23.07
C LYS A 227 33.86 4.39 23.32
N GLU A 228 32.66 3.89 23.05
CA GLU A 228 32.34 2.47 23.19
C GLU A 228 33.24 1.62 22.30
N GLU A 229 33.39 2.00 21.03
CA GLU A 229 34.25 1.32 20.06
C GLU A 229 35.73 1.35 20.48
N ALA A 230 36.22 2.45 21.04
CA ALA A 230 37.57 2.53 21.60
C ALA A 230 37.77 1.55 22.77
N THR A 231 36.82 1.51 23.72
CA THR A 231 36.89 0.58 24.86
C THR A 231 36.79 -0.88 24.44
N GLU A 232 36.01 -1.19 23.40
CA GLU A 232 35.92 -2.54 22.85
C GLU A 232 37.24 -2.97 22.19
N ARG A 233 37.88 -2.08 21.41
CA ARG A 233 39.20 -2.34 20.81
C ARG A 233 40.29 -2.59 21.85
N GLU A 234 40.30 -1.84 22.94
CA GLU A 234 41.24 -2.05 24.06
C GLU A 234 41.06 -3.44 24.66
N ARG A 235 39.82 -3.85 24.97
CA ARG A 235 39.52 -5.19 25.49
C ARG A 235 39.92 -6.30 24.52
N MET A 236 39.68 -6.11 23.22
CA MET A 236 40.10 -7.08 22.20
C MET A 236 41.63 -7.21 22.14
N ALA A 237 42.36 -6.10 22.24
CA ALA A 237 43.81 -6.10 22.24
C ALA A 237 44.39 -6.83 23.46
N GLU A 238 43.84 -6.61 24.65
CA GLU A 238 44.20 -7.33 25.88
C GLU A 238 43.94 -8.84 25.73
N THR A 239 42.77 -9.22 25.21
CA THR A 239 42.42 -10.63 25.00
C THR A 239 43.34 -11.32 23.98
N VAL A 240 43.76 -10.63 22.92
CA VAL A 240 44.71 -11.18 21.92
C VAL A 240 46.13 -11.33 22.50
N GLN A 241 46.52 -10.49 23.44
CA GLN A 241 47.81 -10.63 24.13
C GLN A 241 47.82 -11.85 25.06
N ASP A 242 46.72 -12.14 25.75
CA ASP A 242 46.60 -13.30 26.64
C ASP A 242 46.59 -14.67 25.90
N VAL A 243 46.17 -14.70 24.63
CA VAL A 243 46.17 -15.92 23.79
C VAL A 243 47.54 -16.19 23.14
N ARG A 244 48.46 -15.22 23.17
CA ARG A 244 49.80 -15.31 22.57
C ARG A 244 50.90 -15.75 23.56
N VAL A 245 50.53 -16.13 24.78
CA VAL A 245 51.40 -16.72 25.82
C VAL A 245 51.14 -18.21 25.92
#